data_AF-A0A0M8MQ90-F1
#
_entry.id   AF-A0A0M8MQ90-F1
#
_cell.length_a   1.000
_cell.length_b   1.000
_cell.length_c   1.000
_cell.angle_alpha   90.00
_cell.angle_beta   90.00
_cell.angle_gamma   90.00
#
_symmetry.space_group_name_H-M   'P 1'
#
loop_
_entity.id
_entity.type
_entity.pdbx_description
1 polymer ?
#
loop_
_entity_poly.entity_id
_entity_poly.type
_entity_poly.pdbx_seq_one_letter_code
_entity_poly.pdbx_strand_id
1 'polypeptide(L)'
;MYTGHVQPVENVQEALRLLNMQPNRYVVASITGRTFVLSASDVFTLPRLAGVKVGDVLELDLVHEVGSRDYTLRAQDPAQGRRKPEGGRYPLVLVHNTEKDAYSVRVGTDQLLKSTPKEDIMPFSSSWAAQLIPAGLAHVGAALSSDIVKVRCVVVEHTKGPLERIEKFKRRKGYDKVITHKQPYTRVRVDAITLGVSHST
;
A
#
# COMPACT_ATOMS: atom_id res chain seq x y z
N MET A 1 4.80 12.68 -34.98
CA MET A 1 4.81 11.70 -33.87
C MET A 1 5.88 12.14 -32.89
N TYR A 2 5.51 12.65 -31.73
CA TYR A 2 6.50 13.06 -30.71
C TYR A 2 6.82 11.86 -29.82
N THR A 3 7.96 11.22 -30.05
CA THR A 3 8.57 10.32 -29.08
C THR A 3 9.22 11.17 -28.00
N GLY A 4 8.40 11.70 -27.09
CA GLY A 4 8.91 12.35 -25.88
C GLY A 4 9.54 11.29 -24.99
N HIS A 5 10.87 11.23 -24.98
CA HIS A 5 11.60 10.49 -23.94
C HIS A 5 11.33 11.18 -22.60
N VAL A 6 10.46 10.60 -21.77
CA VAL A 6 10.24 11.03 -20.39
C VAL A 6 11.51 10.66 -19.62
N GLN A 7 12.29 11.67 -19.25
CA GLN A 7 13.48 11.46 -18.42
C GLN A 7 13.05 11.01 -17.02
N PRO A 8 13.67 9.97 -16.46
CA PRO A 8 13.43 9.60 -15.07
C PRO A 8 13.92 10.73 -14.16
N VAL A 9 13.08 11.15 -13.22
CA VAL A 9 13.46 12.14 -12.20
C VAL A 9 14.22 11.41 -11.10
N GLU A 10 15.50 11.73 -10.90
CA GLU A 10 16.36 11.04 -9.93
C GLU A 10 16.17 11.55 -8.49
N ASN A 11 15.63 12.77 -8.31
CA ASN A 11 15.45 13.39 -7.00
C ASN A 11 13.97 13.45 -6.58
N VAL A 12 13.68 12.98 -5.36
CA VAL A 12 12.33 12.99 -4.78
C VAL A 12 11.76 14.41 -4.66
N GLN A 13 12.59 15.41 -4.30
CA GLN A 13 12.13 16.80 -4.16
C GLN A 13 11.67 17.39 -5.50
N GLU A 14 12.35 17.06 -6.59
CA GLU A 14 11.98 17.49 -7.93
C GLU A 14 10.68 16.80 -8.38
N ALA A 15 10.55 15.51 -8.10
CA ALA A 15 9.32 14.76 -8.38
C ALA A 15 8.11 15.36 -7.62
N LEU A 16 8.27 15.72 -6.34
CA LEU A 16 7.25 16.39 -5.55
C LEU A 16 6.87 17.76 -6.10
N ARG A 17 7.86 18.55 -6.54
CA ARG A 17 7.62 19.85 -7.20
C ARG A 17 6.79 19.67 -8.47
N LEU A 18 7.15 18.72 -9.33
CA LEU A 18 6.44 18.44 -10.58
C LEU A 18 5.01 17.94 -10.33
N LEU A 19 4.81 17.06 -9.33
CA LEU A 19 3.48 16.62 -8.91
C LEU A 19 2.63 17.76 -8.35
N ASN A 20 3.23 18.71 -7.63
CA ASN A 20 2.53 19.88 -7.09
C ASN A 20 2.15 20.92 -8.14
N MET A 21 2.87 20.99 -9.27
CA MET A 21 2.52 21.87 -10.39
C MET A 21 1.29 21.39 -11.17
N GLN A 22 0.91 20.13 -11.02
CA GLN A 22 -0.21 19.56 -11.74
C GLN A 22 -1.53 19.75 -10.97
N PRO A 23 -2.66 20.00 -11.68
CA PRO A 23 -3.93 20.34 -11.02
C PRO A 23 -4.60 19.14 -10.34
N ASN A 24 -4.59 17.98 -11.01
CA ASN A 24 -5.30 16.78 -10.57
C ASN A 24 -4.31 15.70 -10.14
N ARG A 25 -4.56 15.10 -8.98
CA ARG A 25 -3.71 14.08 -8.38
C ARG A 25 -4.56 12.91 -7.91
N TYR A 26 -4.00 11.71 -8.00
CA TYR A 26 -4.57 10.50 -7.44
C TYR A 26 -3.57 9.82 -6.51
N VAL A 27 -4.10 9.00 -5.63
CA VAL A 27 -3.36 8.14 -4.71
C VAL A 27 -3.79 6.70 -4.93
N VAL A 28 -2.87 5.76 -4.80
CA VAL A 28 -3.19 4.35 -4.60
C VAL A 28 -2.85 4.00 -3.16
N ALA A 29 -3.86 3.62 -2.38
CA ALA A 29 -3.70 3.29 -0.96
C ALA A 29 -4.39 1.97 -0.61
N SER A 30 -3.81 1.23 0.35
CA SER A 30 -4.43 0.03 0.90
C SER A 30 -5.22 0.35 2.17
N ILE A 31 -6.49 -0.02 2.18
CA ILE A 31 -7.41 0.21 3.30
C ILE A 31 -8.15 -1.10 3.57
N THR A 32 -8.09 -1.59 4.81
CA THR A 32 -8.74 -2.86 5.22
C THR A 32 -8.39 -4.06 4.32
N GLY A 33 -7.15 -4.13 3.83
CA GLY A 33 -6.67 -5.23 2.97
C GLY A 33 -7.09 -5.14 1.50
N ARG A 34 -7.65 -3.99 1.06
CA ARG A 34 -8.01 -3.73 -0.34
C ARG A 34 -7.33 -2.46 -0.83
N THR A 35 -6.92 -2.46 -2.09
CA THR A 35 -6.33 -1.29 -2.74
C THR A 35 -7.42 -0.41 -3.34
N PHE A 36 -7.27 0.90 -3.17
CA PHE A 36 -8.15 1.92 -3.72
C PHE A 36 -7.34 2.92 -4.52
N VAL A 37 -7.85 3.31 -5.69
CA VAL A 37 -7.39 4.51 -6.40
C VAL A 37 -8.33 5.64 -5.99
N LEU A 38 -7.76 6.67 -5.40
CA LEU A 38 -8.49 7.75 -4.73
C LEU A 38 -8.03 9.10 -5.27
N SER A 39 -8.98 9.98 -5.54
CA SER A 39 -8.75 11.39 -5.83
C SER A 39 -9.38 12.27 -4.75
N ALA A 40 -9.07 13.56 -4.76
CA ALA A 40 -9.66 14.49 -3.79
C ALA A 40 -11.19 14.55 -3.97
N SER A 41 -11.93 14.54 -2.87
CA SER A 41 -13.40 14.48 -2.83
C SER A 41 -14.07 13.15 -3.18
N ASP A 42 -13.31 12.08 -3.49
CA ASP A 42 -13.91 10.77 -3.69
C ASP A 42 -14.54 10.22 -2.41
N VAL A 43 -15.69 9.55 -2.56
CA VAL A 43 -16.37 8.84 -1.46
C VAL A 43 -16.28 7.35 -1.70
N PHE A 44 -15.66 6.63 -0.77
CA PHE A 44 -15.48 5.19 -0.84
C PHE A 44 -16.10 4.48 0.37
N THR A 45 -16.44 3.21 0.16
CA THR A 45 -17.14 2.39 1.15
C THR A 45 -16.20 1.32 1.69
N LEU A 46 -16.05 1.30 3.01
CA LEU A 46 -15.23 0.36 3.75
C LEU A 46 -16.11 -0.62 4.55
N PRO A 47 -15.59 -1.81 4.88
CA PRO A 47 -16.11 -2.60 6.00
C PRO A 47 -16.27 -1.72 7.26
N ARG A 48 -17.20 -2.09 8.14
CA ARG A 48 -17.46 -1.30 9.36
C ARG A 48 -16.19 -1.15 10.20
N LEU A 49 -15.72 0.09 10.34
CA LEU A 49 -14.60 0.43 11.23
C LEU A 49 -15.11 0.50 12.68
N ALA A 50 -14.35 -0.07 13.60
CA ALA A 50 -14.65 -0.04 15.03
C ALA A 50 -14.09 1.24 15.66
N GLY A 51 -14.82 1.84 16.60
CA GLY A 51 -14.35 2.99 17.38
C GLY A 51 -14.35 4.34 16.66
N VAL A 52 -14.68 4.39 15.37
CA VAL A 52 -14.75 5.64 14.59
C VAL A 52 -16.18 6.18 14.58
N LYS A 53 -16.32 7.49 14.74
CA LYS A 53 -17.59 8.22 14.66
C LYS A 53 -17.69 9.00 13.35
N VAL A 54 -18.91 9.41 13.01
CA VAL A 54 -19.16 10.31 11.88
C VAL A 54 -18.52 11.66 12.18
N GLY A 55 -17.78 12.21 11.22
CA GLY A 55 -17.01 13.45 11.35
C GLY A 55 -15.55 13.25 11.75
N ASP A 56 -15.14 12.05 12.17
CA ASP A 56 -13.74 11.78 12.50
C ASP A 56 -12.84 11.91 11.25
N VAL A 57 -11.66 12.47 11.45
CA VAL A 57 -10.63 12.60 10.41
C VAL A 57 -9.67 11.42 10.52
N LEU A 58 -9.50 10.70 9.43
CA LEU A 58 -8.59 9.56 9.29
C LEU A 58 -7.42 9.96 8.41
N GLU A 59 -6.20 9.62 8.82
CA GLU A 59 -5.01 9.69 7.98
C GLU A 59 -4.71 8.30 7.41
N LEU A 60 -4.38 8.21 6.12
CA LEU A 60 -4.04 6.93 5.50
C LEU A 60 -2.56 6.61 5.69
N ASP A 61 -2.26 5.49 6.33
CA ASP A 61 -0.88 5.06 6.58
C ASP A 61 -0.24 4.38 5.35
N LEU A 62 -1.01 3.54 4.64
CA LEU A 62 -0.49 2.69 3.56
C LEU A 62 -0.77 3.30 2.19
N VAL A 63 -0.02 4.33 1.83
CA VAL A 63 -0.05 4.94 0.49
C VAL A 63 1.07 4.36 -0.37
N HIS A 64 0.71 3.66 -1.44
CA HIS A 64 1.66 2.99 -2.34
C HIS A 64 2.13 3.89 -3.49
N GLU A 65 1.27 4.78 -3.95
CA GLU A 65 1.54 5.61 -5.12
C GLU A 65 0.82 6.95 -4.99
N VAL A 66 1.48 8.00 -5.46
CA VAL A 66 0.86 9.27 -5.82
C VAL A 66 1.14 9.52 -7.29
N GLY A 67 0.12 9.87 -8.05
CA GLY A 67 0.31 10.25 -9.44
C GLY A 67 -0.51 11.45 -9.84
N SER A 68 -0.14 11.97 -10.99
CA SER A 68 -0.90 12.90 -11.80
C SER A 68 -0.94 12.38 -13.24
N ARG A 69 -1.33 13.22 -14.20
CA ARG A 69 -1.40 12.87 -15.62
C ARG A 69 -0.05 12.45 -16.18
N ASP A 70 0.99 13.20 -15.85
CA ASP A 70 2.31 13.08 -16.50
C ASP A 70 3.41 12.51 -15.59
N TYR A 71 3.19 12.52 -14.26
CA TYR A 71 4.19 12.12 -13.27
C TYR A 71 3.58 11.18 -12.24
N THR A 72 4.36 10.19 -11.81
CA THR A 72 3.95 9.22 -10.79
C THR A 72 5.12 8.94 -9.86
N LEU A 73 4.88 9.07 -8.56
CA LEU A 73 5.79 8.68 -7.48
C LEU A 73 5.26 7.41 -6.83
N ARG A 74 6.04 6.33 -6.87
CA ARG A 74 5.68 5.04 -6.30
C ARG A 74 6.59 4.69 -5.13
N ALA A 75 6.01 4.10 -4.09
CA ALA A 75 6.77 3.42 -3.07
C ALA A 75 7.46 2.22 -3.71
N GLN A 76 8.78 2.26 -3.72
CA GLN A 76 9.55 1.12 -4.16
C GLN A 76 9.52 0.07 -3.03
N ASP A 77 8.99 -1.12 -3.33
CA ASP A 77 9.21 -2.25 -2.44
C ASP A 77 10.71 -2.54 -2.44
N PRO A 78 11.38 -2.57 -1.27
CA PRO A 78 12.79 -2.92 -1.19
C PRO A 78 13.12 -4.26 -1.87
N ALA A 79 12.12 -5.13 -2.11
CA ALA A 79 12.27 -6.41 -2.80
C ALA A 79 12.02 -6.39 -4.33
N GLN A 80 11.57 -5.30 -4.96
CA GLN A 80 11.07 -5.30 -6.36
C GLN A 80 11.94 -4.52 -7.35
N GLY A 81 13.22 -4.86 -7.45
CA GLY A 81 14.00 -4.63 -8.67
C GLY A 81 13.93 -5.88 -9.56
N ARG A 82 13.71 -5.73 -10.87
CA ARG A 82 13.80 -6.84 -11.84
C ARG A 82 15.07 -7.67 -11.58
N ARG A 83 14.93 -8.95 -11.22
CA ARG A 83 16.06 -9.89 -11.20
C ARG A 83 16.56 -10.05 -12.64
N LYS A 84 17.70 -9.43 -12.98
CA LYS A 84 18.44 -9.82 -14.19
C LYS A 84 19.05 -11.21 -13.93
N PRO A 85 19.01 -12.14 -14.90
CA PRO A 85 19.53 -13.50 -14.71
C PRO A 85 21.05 -13.56 -14.49
N GLU A 86 21.81 -12.49 -14.79
CA GLU A 86 23.29 -12.52 -14.75
C GLU A 86 23.96 -11.53 -13.77
N GLY A 87 23.26 -10.92 -12.80
CA GLY A 87 23.96 -10.25 -11.70
C GLY A 87 23.21 -9.17 -10.89
N GLY A 88 22.84 -9.51 -9.65
CA GLY A 88 22.47 -8.64 -8.50
C GLY A 88 21.08 -7.98 -8.56
N ARG A 89 20.29 -7.76 -7.48
CA ARG A 89 20.48 -7.48 -6.02
C ARG A 89 19.12 -7.71 -5.29
N TYR A 90 18.89 -7.73 -3.97
CA TYR A 90 19.60 -8.17 -2.75
C TYR A 90 18.54 -8.99 -1.98
N PRO A 91 18.81 -10.23 -1.55
CA PRO A 91 17.82 -10.95 -0.73
C PRO A 91 17.58 -10.19 0.58
N LEU A 92 16.37 -10.32 1.14
CA LEU A 92 16.20 -10.06 2.56
C LEU A 92 17.08 -11.06 3.30
N VAL A 93 18.03 -10.54 4.06
CA VAL A 93 18.96 -11.32 4.86
C VAL A 93 18.52 -11.18 6.31
N LEU A 94 18.39 -12.30 6.99
CA LEU A 94 18.27 -12.31 8.44
C LEU A 94 19.70 -12.16 9.00
N VAL A 95 19.96 -11.05 9.65
CA VAL A 95 21.25 -10.75 10.29
C VAL A 95 21.12 -11.04 11.78
N HIS A 96 21.95 -11.96 12.30
CA HIS A 96 22.06 -12.22 13.73
C HIS A 96 22.94 -11.15 14.39
N ASN A 97 22.47 -10.56 15.48
CA ASN A 97 23.25 -9.66 16.31
C ASN A 97 23.70 -10.44 17.56
N THR A 98 25.00 -10.76 17.61
CA THR A 98 25.61 -11.57 18.67
C THR A 98 25.60 -10.88 20.05
N GLU A 99 25.65 -9.55 20.10
CA GLU A 99 25.66 -8.80 21.37
C GLU A 99 24.30 -8.82 22.08
N LYS A 100 23.21 -8.90 21.31
CA LYS A 100 21.83 -8.83 21.81
C LYS A 100 21.05 -10.13 21.65
N ASP A 101 21.71 -11.17 21.12
CA ASP A 101 21.11 -12.44 20.68
C ASP A 101 19.77 -12.25 19.94
N ALA A 102 19.77 -11.31 18.99
CA ALA A 102 18.55 -10.87 18.31
C ALA A 102 18.73 -10.91 16.79
N TYR A 103 17.69 -11.38 16.09
CA TYR A 103 17.68 -11.40 14.63
C TYR A 103 17.00 -10.16 14.07
N SER A 104 17.61 -9.53 13.06
CA SER A 104 17.02 -8.41 12.33
C SER A 104 16.95 -8.72 10.84
N VAL A 105 15.81 -8.45 10.21
CA VAL A 105 15.67 -8.59 8.75
C VAL A 105 16.16 -7.30 8.11
N ARG A 106 17.17 -7.40 7.26
CA ARG A 106 17.75 -6.27 6.53
C ARG A 106 17.79 -6.55 5.03
N VAL A 107 17.80 -5.49 4.23
CA VAL A 107 18.10 -5.61 2.81
C VAL A 107 19.58 -5.91 2.68
N GLY A 108 19.94 -7.05 2.07
CA GLY A 108 21.31 -7.53 1.95
C GLY A 108 22.17 -6.71 0.99
N THR A 109 22.37 -5.41 1.21
CA THR A 109 23.15 -4.53 0.31
C THR A 109 24.60 -5.01 0.16
N ASP A 110 25.27 -4.63 -0.92
CA ASP A 110 26.65 -5.07 -1.19
C ASP A 110 27.61 -4.53 -0.13
N GLN A 111 27.31 -3.35 0.40
CA GLN A 111 28.00 -2.79 1.56
C GLN A 111 27.73 -3.62 2.83
N LEU A 112 26.48 -4.02 3.09
CA LEU A 112 26.12 -4.84 4.25
C LEU A 112 26.72 -6.25 4.18
N LEU A 113 26.71 -6.86 2.99
CA LEU A 113 27.30 -8.18 2.73
C LEU A 113 28.83 -8.16 2.87
N LYS A 114 29.47 -7.03 2.57
CA LYS A 114 30.91 -6.84 2.76
C LYS A 114 31.27 -6.54 4.22
N SER A 115 30.42 -5.82 4.94
CA SER A 115 30.69 -5.41 6.33
C SER A 115 30.32 -6.46 7.37
N THR A 116 29.36 -7.33 7.07
CA THR A 116 28.84 -8.34 8.01
C THR A 116 29.54 -9.67 7.76
N PRO A 117 30.07 -10.34 8.79
CA PRO A 117 30.68 -11.66 8.61
C PRO A 117 29.65 -12.67 8.08
N LYS A 118 30.10 -13.58 7.22
CA LYS A 118 29.25 -14.50 6.45
C LYS A 118 28.43 -15.44 7.35
N GLU A 119 28.90 -15.71 8.55
CA GLU A 119 28.27 -16.59 9.55
C GLU A 119 26.99 -15.99 10.14
N ASP A 120 26.90 -14.67 10.21
CA ASP A 120 25.76 -13.94 10.79
C ASP A 120 24.62 -13.71 9.78
N ILE A 121 24.85 -14.06 8.51
CA ILE A 121 23.93 -13.85 7.38
C ILE A 121 23.18 -15.16 7.11
N MET A 122 21.92 -15.23 7.53
CA MET A 122 21.03 -16.33 7.16
C MET A 122 20.12 -15.94 5.99
N PRO A 123 20.00 -16.77 4.94
CA PRO A 123 19.04 -16.53 3.87
C PRO A 123 17.62 -16.68 4.41
N PHE A 124 16.76 -15.69 4.17
CA PHE A 124 15.33 -15.83 4.44
C PHE A 124 14.78 -16.95 3.55
N SER A 125 14.04 -17.88 4.16
CA SER A 125 13.48 -19.13 3.60
C SER A 125 13.40 -19.22 2.06
N SER A 126 13.90 -20.33 1.50
CA SER A 126 13.86 -20.65 0.06
C SER A 126 12.49 -21.05 -0.49
N SER A 127 11.43 -20.93 0.31
CA SER A 127 10.09 -21.41 -0.07
C SER A 127 9.50 -20.66 -1.26
N TRP A 128 8.83 -21.42 -2.15
CA TRP A 128 8.11 -20.94 -3.34
C TRP A 128 7.07 -19.85 -3.04
N ALA A 129 6.49 -19.86 -1.84
CA ALA A 129 5.52 -18.84 -1.39
C ALA A 129 6.13 -17.43 -1.30
N ALA A 130 7.44 -17.31 -1.04
CA ALA A 130 8.14 -16.02 -1.03
C ALA A 130 8.43 -15.47 -2.43
N GLN A 131 8.27 -16.27 -3.50
CA GLN A 131 8.52 -15.88 -4.89
C GLN A 131 7.29 -15.35 -5.64
N LEU A 132 6.09 -15.53 -5.11
CA LEU A 132 4.84 -15.16 -5.78
C LEU A 132 4.32 -13.80 -5.26
N ILE A 133 4.73 -12.70 -5.90
CA ILE A 133 3.99 -11.44 -5.88
C ILE A 133 3.62 -11.12 -7.34
N PRO A 134 2.34 -10.95 -7.69
CA PRO A 134 1.93 -10.69 -9.08
C PRO A 134 2.60 -9.43 -9.62
N ALA A 135 3.23 -9.55 -10.79
CA ALA A 135 4.00 -8.51 -11.48
C ALA A 135 3.20 -7.27 -11.95
N GLY A 136 1.98 -7.05 -11.45
CA GLY A 136 1.15 -5.88 -11.70
C GLY A 136 0.71 -5.13 -10.42
N LEU A 137 1.01 -5.65 -9.23
CA LEU A 137 0.67 -5.08 -7.91
C LEU A 137 1.92 -5.04 -6.99
N ALA A 138 3.10 -4.87 -7.58
CA ALA A 138 4.41 -4.98 -6.90
C ALA A 138 4.68 -3.95 -5.76
N HIS A 139 3.70 -3.11 -5.42
CA HIS A 139 3.85 -2.04 -4.42
C HIS A 139 2.94 -2.20 -3.20
N VAL A 140 2.08 -3.23 -3.15
CA VAL A 140 1.05 -3.38 -2.09
C VAL A 140 1.64 -3.59 -0.69
N GLY A 141 2.96 -3.81 -0.55
CA GLY A 141 3.67 -3.86 0.73
C GLY A 141 4.50 -2.61 1.07
N ALA A 142 4.81 -1.76 0.08
CA ALA A 142 5.67 -0.60 0.27
C ALA A 142 4.80 0.67 0.42
N ALA A 143 5.05 1.45 1.46
CA ALA A 143 4.35 2.72 1.67
C ALA A 143 5.31 3.90 1.49
N LEU A 144 4.81 4.99 0.89
CA LEU A 144 5.47 6.27 0.92
C LEU A 144 5.47 6.80 2.36
N SER A 145 6.55 7.47 2.77
CA SER A 145 6.60 8.11 4.09
C SER A 145 5.51 9.18 4.21
N SER A 146 4.95 9.35 5.40
CA SER A 146 3.99 10.42 5.73
C SER A 146 4.58 11.82 5.52
N ASP A 147 5.90 11.96 5.50
CA ASP A 147 6.59 13.22 5.14
C ASP A 147 6.43 13.58 3.66
N ILE A 148 6.27 12.56 2.81
CA ILE A 148 6.14 12.71 1.35
C ILE A 148 4.68 12.91 0.98
N VAL A 149 3.76 12.16 1.61
CA VAL A 149 2.34 12.18 1.27
C VAL A 149 1.49 12.06 2.51
N LYS A 150 0.56 13.00 2.69
CA LYS A 150 -0.49 12.92 3.70
C LYS A 150 -1.85 12.90 3.04
N VAL A 151 -2.62 11.86 3.30
CA VAL A 151 -3.99 11.73 2.78
C VAL A 151 -4.94 11.78 3.95
N ARG A 152 -5.68 12.88 4.06
CA ARG A 152 -6.72 13.05 5.06
C ARG A 152 -8.06 12.66 4.48
N CYS A 153 -8.79 11.88 5.25
CA CYS A 153 -10.12 11.40 4.94
C CYS A 153 -11.07 11.76 6.07
N VAL A 154 -12.36 11.92 5.78
CA VAL A 154 -13.39 12.19 6.80
C VAL A 154 -14.44 11.11 6.73
N VAL A 155 -14.84 10.59 7.88
CA VAL A 155 -15.97 9.64 7.96
C VAL A 155 -17.27 10.38 7.74
N VAL A 156 -17.95 10.04 6.65
CA VAL A 156 -19.21 10.70 6.23
C VAL A 156 -20.41 10.07 6.92
N GLU A 157 -20.49 8.73 6.91
CA GLU A 157 -21.62 8.03 7.50
C GLU A 157 -21.31 6.57 7.79
N HIS A 158 -22.08 5.98 8.71
CA HIS A 158 -22.15 4.53 8.86
C HIS A 158 -23.47 4.04 8.27
N THR A 159 -23.38 3.24 7.23
CA THR A 159 -24.55 2.73 6.50
C THR A 159 -24.65 1.21 6.61
N LYS A 160 -25.75 0.65 6.10
CA LYS A 160 -25.94 -0.78 5.93
C LYS A 160 -26.25 -1.07 4.47
N GLY A 161 -25.71 -2.17 3.96
CA GLY A 161 -26.03 -2.66 2.63
C GLY A 161 -27.50 -3.11 2.51
N PRO A 162 -27.90 -3.50 1.29
CA PRO A 162 -29.19 -4.16 1.07
C PRO A 162 -29.28 -5.44 1.93
N LEU A 163 -30.50 -5.83 2.29
CA LEU A 163 -30.73 -7.07 3.03
C LEU A 163 -30.46 -8.26 2.10
N GLU A 164 -29.40 -9.01 2.37
CA GLU A 164 -29.11 -10.25 1.65
C GLU A 164 -29.97 -11.38 2.22
N ARG A 165 -30.68 -12.10 1.36
CA ARG A 165 -31.48 -13.27 1.72
C ARG A 165 -30.93 -14.49 0.99
N ILE A 166 -30.29 -15.38 1.75
CA ILE A 166 -29.68 -16.61 1.24
C ILE A 166 -30.57 -17.78 1.64
N GLU A 167 -31.13 -18.47 0.66
CA GLU A 167 -31.94 -19.68 0.88
C GLU A 167 -31.06 -20.91 0.78
N LYS A 168 -30.98 -21.67 1.86
CA LYS A 168 -30.24 -22.92 1.95
C LYS A 168 -31.22 -24.07 1.87
N PHE A 169 -31.20 -24.77 0.74
CA PHE A 169 -32.12 -25.87 0.47
C PHE A 169 -31.36 -27.18 0.21
N LYS A 170 -31.90 -28.32 0.68
CA LYS A 170 -31.44 -29.66 0.28
C LYS A 170 -32.61 -30.47 -0.27
N ARG A 171 -32.43 -30.98 -1.48
CA ARG A 171 -33.41 -31.81 -2.19
C ARG A 171 -33.76 -33.09 -1.42
N ARG A 172 -35.06 -33.41 -1.30
CA ARG A 172 -35.61 -34.62 -0.64
C ARG A 172 -35.13 -34.84 0.81
N LYS A 173 -34.67 -33.78 1.48
CA LYS A 173 -34.24 -33.83 2.88
C LYS A 173 -35.09 -32.94 3.79
N GLY A 174 -36.14 -32.30 3.25
CA GLY A 174 -36.99 -31.36 3.99
C GLY A 174 -36.23 -30.16 4.57
N TYR A 175 -34.97 -29.95 4.16
CA TYR A 175 -34.14 -28.88 4.66
C TYR A 175 -34.30 -27.68 3.75
N ASP A 176 -34.91 -26.63 4.29
CA ASP A 176 -35.04 -25.31 3.71
C ASP A 176 -34.82 -24.27 4.81
N LYS A 177 -33.85 -23.39 4.64
CA LYS A 177 -33.50 -22.37 5.63
C LYS A 177 -33.18 -21.05 4.94
N VAL A 178 -33.97 -20.04 5.23
CA VAL A 178 -33.68 -18.66 4.83
C VAL A 178 -32.75 -18.03 5.86
N ILE A 179 -31.62 -17.52 5.40
CA ILE A 179 -30.66 -16.76 6.21
C ILE A 179 -30.64 -15.33 5.69
N THR A 180 -30.92 -14.38 6.57
CA THR A 180 -30.85 -12.96 6.24
C THR A 180 -29.63 -12.33 6.86
N HIS A 181 -28.90 -11.51 6.11
CA HIS A 181 -27.79 -10.73 6.64
C HIS A 181 -27.84 -9.29 6.12
N LYS A 182 -27.52 -8.34 6.99
CA LYS A 182 -27.49 -6.91 6.65
C LYS A 182 -26.12 -6.33 7.01
N GLN A 183 -25.22 -6.29 6.02
CA GLN A 183 -23.83 -5.90 6.20
C GLN A 183 -23.69 -4.43 6.61
N PRO A 184 -22.96 -4.10 7.70
CA PRO A 184 -22.64 -2.72 8.05
C PRO A 184 -21.40 -2.23 7.28
N TYR A 185 -21.42 -0.95 6.89
CA TYR A 185 -20.34 -0.29 6.18
C TYR A 185 -20.04 1.10 6.76
N THR A 186 -18.86 1.62 6.43
CA THR A 186 -18.46 3.00 6.72
C THR A 186 -18.17 3.70 5.41
N ARG A 187 -18.79 4.84 5.16
CA ARG A 187 -18.46 5.68 4.01
C ARG A 187 -17.51 6.77 4.44
N VAL A 188 -16.45 6.92 3.66
CA VAL A 188 -15.35 7.82 3.93
C VAL A 188 -15.14 8.68 2.69
N ARG A 189 -14.96 9.99 2.89
CA ARG A 189 -14.63 10.95 1.83
C ARG A 189 -13.17 11.34 1.94
N VAL A 190 -12.47 11.39 0.82
CA VAL A 190 -11.12 11.97 0.76
C VAL A 190 -11.24 13.48 0.86
N ASP A 191 -10.63 14.07 1.88
CA ASP A 191 -10.66 15.51 2.11
C ASP A 191 -9.54 16.22 1.34
N ALA A 192 -8.30 15.84 1.61
CA ALA A 192 -7.13 16.48 1.02
C ALA A 192 -5.98 15.48 0.83
N ILE A 193 -5.27 15.64 -0.28
CA ILE A 193 -4.01 14.96 -0.57
C ILE A 193 -2.92 16.02 -0.57
N THR A 194 -2.04 15.98 0.43
CA THR A 194 -0.94 16.94 0.62
C THR A 194 0.38 16.24 0.32
N LEU A 195 1.28 16.92 -0.40
CA LEU A 195 2.58 16.38 -0.81
C LEU A 195 3.71 17.20 -0.21
N GLY A 196 4.70 16.50 0.36
CA GLY A 196 5.86 17.07 1.02
C GLY A 196 5.58 17.66 2.41
N VAL A 197 6.65 18.13 3.05
CA VAL A 197 6.57 18.81 4.34
C VAL A 197 5.94 20.18 4.11
N SER A 198 4.65 20.30 4.46
CA SER A 198 4.08 21.61 4.75
C SER A 198 4.72 22.08 6.04
N HIS A 199 5.75 22.94 5.95
CA HIS A 199 6.12 23.76 7.09
C HIS A 199 4.92 24.68 7.37
N SER A 200 4.03 24.22 8.24
CA SER A 200 3.06 25.09 8.90
C SER A 200 3.88 26.14 9.64
N THR A 201 3.89 27.36 9.11
CA THR A 201 4.29 28.55 9.87
C THR A 201 3.22 28.84 10.91
#